data_AF-A0A5D2S752-F1
#
_entry.id   AF-A0A5D2S752-F1
#
_cell.length_a   1.000
_cell.length_b   1.000
_cell.length_c   1.000
_cell.angle_alpha   90.00
_cell.angle_beta   90.00
_cell.angle_gamma   90.00
#
_symmetry.space_group_name_H-M   'P 1'
#
loop_
_entity.id
_entity.type
_entity.pdbx_description
1 polymer ?
#
loop_
_entity_poly.entity_id
_entity_poly.type
_entity_poly.pdbx_seq_one_letter_code
_entity_poly.pdbx_strand_id
1 'polypeptide(L)'
;MSRKKIKLAYITNDSARKTTYKKRSKGLLKKVCEITTLCGIQAFAVINSPDFGSQAEVWPSLEDARRLLSEFKKLPLTKQNKNMVNQESFLEQSLAKATQQLRKLREENRQKELKEVMFESLSGKGILQSLNAMDLDEVDLLIKQKLADIDNRVRVLTKASRS
;
A
#
# COMPACT_ATOMS: atom_id res chain seq x y z
N MET A 1 13.30 1.19 22.34
CA MET A 1 13.32 0.03 21.42
C MET A 1 12.32 0.25 20.31
N SER A 2 12.77 0.39 19.07
CA SER A 2 11.93 0.58 17.88
C SER A 2 11.08 -0.67 17.65
N ARG A 3 9.76 -0.51 17.61
CA ARG A 3 8.82 -1.62 17.39
C ARG A 3 9.04 -2.20 15.99
N LYS A 4 9.41 -3.48 15.90
CA LYS A 4 9.51 -4.18 14.60
C LYS A 4 8.14 -4.15 13.91
N LYS A 5 8.12 -3.78 12.63
CA LYS A 5 6.91 -3.82 11.80
C LYS A 5 6.37 -5.25 11.75
N ILE A 6 5.08 -5.42 12.08
CA ILE A 6 4.42 -6.73 12.11
C ILE A 6 3.86 -7.05 10.72
N LYS A 7 4.05 -8.29 10.25
CA LYS A 7 3.40 -8.82 9.04
C LYS A 7 1.92 -9.05 9.33
N LEU A 8 1.02 -8.52 8.50
CA LEU A 8 -0.43 -8.76 8.60
C LEU A 8 -0.77 -10.14 8.04
N ALA A 9 -0.46 -11.18 8.82
CA ALA A 9 -0.74 -12.58 8.51
C ALA A 9 -1.19 -13.32 9.79
N TYR A 10 -1.72 -14.53 9.62
CA TYR A 10 -2.08 -15.38 10.75
C TYR A 10 -0.88 -15.66 11.65
N ILE A 11 -1.02 -15.48 12.97
CA ILE A 11 0.03 -15.71 13.95
C ILE A 11 -0.03 -17.18 14.36
N THR A 12 0.92 -17.99 13.93
CA THR A 12 0.94 -19.44 14.20
C THR A 12 1.15 -19.78 15.67
N ASN A 13 1.97 -19.01 16.40
CA ASN A 13 2.19 -19.21 17.83
C ASN A 13 0.94 -18.80 18.64
N ASP A 14 0.32 -19.76 19.31
CA ASP A 14 -0.95 -19.58 20.03
C ASP A 14 -0.86 -18.57 21.19
N SER A 15 0.21 -18.61 21.99
CA SER A 15 0.40 -17.69 23.12
C SER A 15 0.56 -16.24 22.62
N ALA A 16 1.37 -16.06 21.57
CA ALA A 16 1.54 -14.77 20.91
C ALA A 16 0.23 -14.29 20.25
N ARG A 17 -0.52 -15.19 19.60
CA ARG A 17 -1.82 -14.90 18.97
C ARG A 17 -2.83 -14.47 20.03
N LYS A 18 -2.97 -15.21 21.14
CA LYS A 18 -3.87 -14.89 22.27
C LYS A 18 -3.55 -13.54 22.91
N THR A 19 -2.27 -13.27 23.15
CA THR A 19 -1.82 -11.99 23.72
C THR A 19 -2.11 -10.83 22.76
N THR A 20 -1.86 -11.04 21.47
CA THR A 20 -2.13 -10.05 20.42
C THR A 20 -3.62 -9.79 20.26
N TYR A 21 -4.44 -10.85 20.26
CA TYR A 21 -5.90 -10.77 20.22
C TYR A 21 -6.42 -9.88 21.35
N LYS A 22 -6.13 -10.21 22.61
CA LYS A 22 -6.59 -9.42 23.77
C LYS A 22 -6.17 -7.95 23.69
N LYS A 23 -4.92 -7.66 23.31
CA LYS A 23 -4.41 -6.29 23.20
C LYS A 23 -5.07 -5.52 22.05
N ARG A 24 -5.23 -6.15 20.88
CA ARG A 24 -5.82 -5.51 19.69
C ARG A 24 -7.32 -5.36 19.80
N SER A 25 -8.06 -6.31 20.38
CA SER A 25 -9.50 -6.19 20.62
C SER A 25 -9.78 -5.00 21.54
N LYS A 26 -9.09 -4.91 22.68
CA LYS A 26 -9.19 -3.75 23.59
C LYS A 26 -8.84 -2.43 22.89
N GLY A 27 -7.78 -2.42 22.08
CA GLY A 27 -7.38 -1.24 21.31
C GLY A 27 -8.42 -0.82 20.26
N LEU A 28 -9.02 -1.79 19.56
CA LEU A 28 -10.07 -1.56 18.59
C LEU A 28 -11.31 -0.95 19.26
N LEU A 29 -11.79 -1.56 20.35
CA LEU A 29 -12.94 -1.04 21.09
C LEU A 29 -12.71 0.38 21.62
N LYS A 30 -11.50 0.66 22.13
CA LYS A 30 -11.13 2.02 22.53
C LYS A 30 -11.24 2.99 21.35
N LYS A 31 -10.74 2.62 20.17
CA LYS A 31 -10.80 3.47 18.97
C LYS A 31 -12.21 3.69 18.46
N VAL A 32 -13.07 2.67 18.52
CA VAL A 32 -14.50 2.79 18.17
C VAL A 32 -15.19 3.74 19.14
N CYS A 33 -14.94 3.63 20.45
CA CYS A 33 -15.46 4.54 21.47
C CYS A 33 -14.99 5.99 21.25
N GLU A 34 -13.69 6.19 20.97
CA GLU A 34 -13.12 7.52 20.69
C GLU A 34 -13.78 8.15 19.44
N ILE A 35 -13.91 7.40 18.33
CA ILE A 35 -14.50 7.92 17.08
C ILE A 35 -15.99 8.24 17.26
N THR A 36 -16.75 7.36 17.90
CA THR A 36 -18.18 7.61 18.17
C THR A 36 -18.38 8.85 19.02
N THR A 37 -17.55 9.04 20.05
CA THR A 37 -17.61 10.21 20.94
C THR A 37 -17.18 11.49 20.24
N LEU A 38 -16.03 11.49 19.56
CA LEU A 38 -15.43 12.69 18.97
C LEU A 38 -16.17 13.17 17.72
N CYS A 39 -16.71 12.24 16.94
CA CYS A 39 -17.37 12.56 15.67
C CYS A 39 -18.90 12.55 15.77
N GLY A 40 -19.48 12.18 16.92
CA GLY A 40 -20.93 12.08 17.09
C GLY A 40 -21.58 11.05 16.16
N ILE A 41 -20.86 9.99 15.79
CA ILE A 41 -21.37 8.94 14.90
C ILE A 41 -21.85 7.73 15.68
N GLN A 42 -22.83 7.01 15.12
CA GLN A 42 -23.26 5.71 15.64
C GLN A 42 -22.40 4.59 15.05
N ALA A 43 -21.83 3.75 15.91
CA ALA A 43 -21.10 2.57 15.50
C ALA A 43 -21.23 1.46 16.55
N PHE A 44 -21.00 0.22 16.11
CA PHE A 44 -20.88 -0.94 16.99
C PHE A 44 -19.72 -1.81 16.52
N ALA A 45 -19.23 -2.68 17.40
CA ALA A 45 -18.19 -3.64 17.08
C ALA A 45 -18.57 -5.03 17.62
N VAL A 46 -18.34 -6.05 16.80
CA VAL A 46 -18.48 -7.45 17.19
C VAL A 46 -17.16 -8.15 16.91
N ILE A 47 -16.54 -8.69 17.94
CA ILE A 47 -15.26 -9.38 17.85
C ILE A 47 -15.47 -10.82 18.32
N ASN A 48 -15.20 -11.78 17.43
CA ASN A 48 -15.30 -13.19 17.74
C ASN A 48 -13.95 -13.87 17.49
N SER A 49 -13.61 -14.85 18.33
CA SER A 49 -12.44 -15.69 18.15
C SER A 49 -12.83 -17.15 18.39
N PRO A 50 -12.63 -18.05 17.42
CA PRO A 50 -12.92 -19.47 17.61
C PRO A 50 -12.02 -20.09 18.69
N ASP A 51 -10.80 -19.57 18.84
CA ASP A 51 -9.79 -20.13 19.74
C ASP A 51 -9.80 -19.49 21.15
N PHE A 52 -10.35 -18.27 21.27
CA PHE A 52 -10.10 -17.40 22.42
C PHE A 52 -11.36 -16.68 22.88
N GLY A 53 -12.26 -17.44 23.51
CA GLY A 53 -13.49 -16.92 24.12
C GLY A 53 -14.64 -17.87 23.87
N SER A 54 -15.54 -18.02 24.85
CA SER A 54 -16.78 -18.77 24.68
C SER A 54 -17.88 -17.94 24.01
N GLN A 55 -17.74 -16.61 24.01
CA GLN A 55 -18.71 -15.65 23.48
C GLN A 55 -18.02 -14.49 22.76
N ALA A 56 -18.74 -13.90 21.80
CA ALA A 56 -18.28 -12.72 21.09
C ALA A 56 -18.25 -11.48 22.02
N GLU A 57 -17.19 -10.69 21.92
CA GLU A 57 -17.08 -9.40 22.58
C GLU A 57 -17.85 -8.37 21.75
N VAL A 58 -18.87 -7.74 22.34
CA VAL A 58 -19.75 -6.81 21.66
C VAL A 58 -19.73 -5.46 22.37
N TRP A 59 -19.60 -4.38 21.58
CA TRP A 59 -19.64 -3.01 22.07
C TRP A 59 -20.62 -2.18 21.21
N PRO A 60 -21.39 -1.24 21.79
CA PRO A 60 -21.41 -0.88 23.22
C PRO A 60 -22.21 -1.87 24.08
N SER A 61 -23.31 -2.40 23.54
CA SER A 61 -24.09 -3.49 24.12
C SER A 61 -24.61 -4.39 23.01
N LEU A 62 -25.06 -5.60 23.36
CA LEU A 62 -25.66 -6.52 22.39
C LEU A 62 -26.95 -5.94 21.78
N GLU A 63 -27.75 -5.23 22.58
CA GLU A 63 -29.00 -4.62 22.15
C GLU A 63 -28.75 -3.46 21.18
N ASP A 64 -27.80 -2.59 21.51
CA ASP A 64 -27.42 -1.47 20.63
C ASP A 64 -26.83 -1.97 19.32
N ALA A 65 -25.95 -2.97 19.36
CA ALA A 65 -25.38 -3.57 18.16
C ALA A 65 -26.48 -4.19 17.27
N ARG A 66 -27.46 -4.88 17.87
CA ARG A 66 -28.60 -5.44 17.14
C ARG A 66 -29.48 -4.34 16.52
N ARG A 67 -29.79 -3.28 17.27
CA ARG A 67 -30.57 -2.13 16.78
C ARG A 67 -29.86 -1.48 15.59
N LEU A 68 -28.59 -1.11 15.74
CA LEU A 68 -27.80 -0.47 14.70
C LEU A 68 -27.62 -1.37 13.47
N LEU A 69 -27.41 -2.68 13.66
CA LEU A 69 -27.34 -3.63 12.55
C LEU A 69 -28.68 -3.73 11.80
N SER A 70 -29.81 -3.72 12.52
CA SER A 70 -31.15 -3.71 11.91
C SER A 70 -31.38 -2.45 11.09
N GLU A 71 -31.04 -1.28 11.63
CA GLU A 71 -31.12 -0.01 10.92
C GLU A 71 -30.22 0.01 9.68
N PHE A 72 -28.98 -0.47 9.80
CA PHE A 72 -28.06 -0.58 8.67
C PHE A 72 -28.63 -1.47 7.55
N LYS A 73 -29.22 -2.62 7.89
CA LYS A 73 -29.83 -3.54 6.92
C LYS A 73 -31.05 -2.97 6.19
N LYS A 74 -31.72 -1.95 6.75
CA LYS A 74 -32.83 -1.25 6.10
C LYS A 74 -32.37 -0.27 5.00
N LEU A 75 -31.08 0.07 4.96
CA LEU A 75 -30.54 0.98 3.95
C LEU A 75 -30.47 0.31 2.57
N PRO A 76 -30.54 1.07 1.46
CA PRO A 76 -30.27 0.53 0.13
C PRO A 76 -28.87 -0.10 0.02
N LEU A 77 -28.71 -1.16 -0.77
CA LEU A 77 -27.44 -1.87 -0.95
C LEU A 77 -26.29 -0.95 -1.40
N THR A 78 -26.60 0.07 -2.21
CA THR A 78 -25.61 1.07 -2.64
C THR A 78 -25.03 1.86 -1.47
N LYS A 79 -25.84 2.17 -0.45
CA LYS A 79 -25.38 2.84 0.78
C LYS A 79 -24.64 1.87 1.70
N GLN A 80 -25.13 0.63 1.83
CA GLN A 80 -24.47 -0.39 2.65
C GLN A 80 -23.05 -0.69 2.14
N ASN A 81 -22.89 -0.83 0.82
CA ASN A 81 -21.64 -1.28 0.22
C ASN A 81 -20.64 -0.16 -0.07
N LYS A 82 -21.05 1.12 -0.01
CA LYS A 82 -20.24 2.28 -0.44
C LYS A 82 -18.81 2.27 0.12
N ASN A 83 -18.65 1.92 1.40
CA ASN A 83 -17.37 1.89 2.11
C ASN A 83 -17.13 0.54 2.80
N MET A 84 -17.83 -0.51 2.39
CA MET A 84 -17.69 -1.82 3.02
C MET A 84 -16.35 -2.43 2.63
N VAL A 85 -15.57 -2.85 3.63
CA VAL A 85 -14.34 -3.60 3.43
C VAL A 85 -14.47 -4.93 4.14
N ASN A 86 -14.22 -6.00 3.41
CA ASN A 86 -14.13 -7.36 3.94
C ASN A 86 -12.69 -7.88 3.81
N GLN A 87 -12.43 -9.09 4.30
CA GLN A 87 -11.08 -9.65 4.27
C GLN A 87 -10.57 -9.90 2.85
N GLU A 88 -11.43 -10.36 1.93
CA GLU A 88 -11.09 -10.62 0.54
C GLU A 88 -10.69 -9.33 -0.19
N SER A 89 -11.58 -8.34 -0.24
CA SER A 89 -11.32 -7.02 -0.83
C SER A 89 -10.10 -6.32 -0.20
N PHE A 90 -9.87 -6.48 1.10
CA PHE A 90 -8.65 -5.98 1.74
C PHE A 90 -7.38 -6.68 1.23
N LEU A 91 -7.42 -7.99 1.05
CA LEU A 91 -6.29 -8.76 0.53
C LEU A 91 -6.02 -8.42 -0.94
N GLU A 92 -7.07 -8.28 -1.76
CA GLU A 92 -6.96 -7.85 -3.16
C GLU A 92 -6.32 -6.46 -3.26
N GLN A 93 -6.78 -5.49 -2.46
CA GLN A 93 -6.18 -4.15 -2.41
C GLN A 93 -4.72 -4.20 -1.94
N SER A 94 -4.41 -5.06 -0.96
CA SER A 94 -3.05 -5.22 -0.45
C SER A 94 -2.12 -5.84 -1.50
N LEU A 95 -2.62 -6.83 -2.25
CA LEU A 95 -1.91 -7.46 -3.35
C LEU A 95 -1.67 -6.46 -4.48
N ALA A 96 -2.69 -5.70 -4.88
CA ALA A 96 -2.57 -4.66 -5.90
C ALA A 96 -1.50 -3.62 -5.53
N LYS A 97 -1.50 -3.15 -4.27
CA LYS A 97 -0.47 -2.23 -3.76
C LYS A 97 0.93 -2.84 -3.79
N ALA A 98 1.08 -4.09 -3.36
CA ALA A 98 2.36 -4.78 -3.38
C ALA A 98 2.87 -4.99 -4.82
N THR A 99 2.00 -5.39 -5.74
CA THR A 99 2.33 -5.54 -7.16
C THR A 99 2.70 -4.21 -7.80
N GLN A 100 2.01 -3.12 -7.46
CA GLN A 100 2.36 -1.78 -7.95
C GLN A 100 3.73 -1.33 -7.43
N GLN A 101 4.03 -1.56 -6.15
CA GLN A 101 5.34 -1.27 -5.57
C GLN A 101 6.45 -2.08 -6.26
N LEU A 102 6.20 -3.37 -6.52
CA LEU A 102 7.14 -4.23 -7.23
C LEU A 102 7.40 -3.73 -8.65
N ARG A 103 6.36 -3.33 -9.40
CA ARG A 103 6.50 -2.75 -10.73
C ARG A 103 7.34 -1.48 -10.71
N LYS A 104 7.08 -0.58 -9.76
CA LYS A 104 7.84 0.66 -9.60
C LYS A 104 9.32 0.39 -9.32
N LEU A 105 9.62 -0.54 -8.41
CA LEU A 105 11.00 -0.92 -8.11
C LEU A 105 11.71 -1.58 -9.30
N ARG A 106 11.01 -2.42 -10.06
CA ARG A 106 11.55 -3.02 -11.29
C ARG A 106 11.91 -1.96 -12.32
N GLU A 107 11.01 -1.00 -12.56
CA GLU A 107 11.27 0.11 -13.47
C GLU A 107 12.45 0.97 -12.99
N GLU A 108 12.49 1.33 -11.71
CA GLU A 108 13.59 2.10 -11.13
C GLU A 108 14.93 1.37 -11.24
N ASN A 109 14.95 0.05 -11.03
CA ASN A 109 16.16 -0.75 -11.20
C ASN A 109 16.57 -0.82 -12.67
N ARG A 110 15.61 -1.06 -13.57
CA ARG A 110 15.86 -1.11 -15.01
C ARG A 110 16.45 0.21 -15.54
N GLN A 111 15.90 1.34 -15.09
CA GLN A 111 16.43 2.67 -15.43
C GLN A 111 17.84 2.91 -14.89
N LYS A 112 18.22 2.30 -13.77
CA LYS A 112 19.60 2.38 -13.25
C LYS A 112 20.55 1.53 -14.09
N GLU A 113 20.16 0.30 -14.39
CA GLU A 113 20.93 -0.61 -15.25
C GLU A 113 21.22 0.01 -16.62
N LEU A 114 20.20 0.57 -17.28
CA LEU A 114 20.37 1.24 -18.58
C LEU A 114 21.32 2.44 -18.50
N LYS A 115 21.24 3.23 -17.42
CA LYS A 115 22.15 4.36 -17.21
C LYS A 115 23.58 3.89 -16.98
N GLU A 116 23.79 2.86 -16.17
CA GLU A 116 25.10 2.27 -15.93
C GLU A 116 25.73 1.79 -17.25
N VAL A 117 24.97 1.05 -18.06
CA VAL A 117 25.39 0.61 -19.40
C VAL A 117 25.77 1.78 -20.31
N MET A 118 24.96 2.84 -20.33
CA MET A 118 25.26 4.05 -21.11
C MET A 118 26.57 4.70 -20.65
N PHE A 119 26.77 4.91 -19.35
CA PHE A 119 27.98 5.53 -18.80
C PHE A 119 29.23 4.68 -19.02
N GLU A 120 29.13 3.36 -18.88
CA GLU A 120 30.25 2.46 -19.13
C GLU A 120 30.65 2.43 -20.60
N SER A 121 29.67 2.51 -21.49
CA SER A 121 29.91 2.60 -22.94
C SER A 121 30.57 3.93 -23.32
N LEU A 122 30.13 5.05 -22.72
CA LEU A 122 30.78 6.35 -22.87
C LEU A 122 32.20 6.38 -22.29
N SER A 123 32.48 5.54 -21.29
CA SER A 123 33.82 5.35 -20.72
C SER A 123 34.73 4.46 -21.59
N GLY A 124 34.25 4.03 -22.76
CA GLY A 124 35.01 3.24 -23.73
C GLY A 124 34.99 1.73 -23.48
N LYS A 125 34.18 1.21 -22.54
CA LYS A 125 34.19 -0.21 -22.18
C LYS A 125 33.43 -1.14 -23.15
N GLY A 126 32.93 -0.65 -24.29
CA GLY A 126 32.38 -1.48 -25.37
C GLY A 126 31.13 -2.33 -25.02
N ILE A 127 30.43 -2.03 -23.92
CA ILE A 127 29.39 -2.91 -23.36
C ILE A 127 28.15 -3.05 -24.27
N LEU A 128 27.86 -2.08 -25.15
CA LEU A 128 26.70 -2.17 -26.05
C LEU A 128 26.71 -3.41 -26.95
N GLN A 129 27.89 -3.92 -27.31
CA GLN A 129 28.01 -5.07 -28.22
C GLN A 129 27.55 -6.40 -27.59
N SER A 130 27.43 -6.46 -26.26
CA SER A 130 26.99 -7.67 -25.55
C SER A 130 25.50 -7.67 -25.19
N LEU A 131 24.76 -6.60 -25.51
CA LEU A 131 23.34 -6.47 -25.22
C LEU A 131 22.48 -7.17 -26.27
N ASN A 132 21.28 -7.59 -25.88
CA ASN A 132 20.28 -8.08 -26.83
C ASN A 132 19.58 -6.89 -27.53
N ALA A 133 18.80 -7.19 -28.59
CA ALA A 133 18.11 -6.17 -29.38
C ALA A 133 17.12 -5.32 -28.57
N MET A 134 16.37 -5.91 -27.64
CA MET A 134 15.41 -5.17 -26.81
C MET A 134 16.12 -4.20 -25.85
N ASP A 135 17.23 -4.64 -25.25
CA ASP A 135 18.05 -3.80 -24.38
C ASP A 135 18.68 -2.64 -25.16
N LEU A 136 19.13 -2.90 -26.39
CA LEU A 136 19.67 -1.86 -27.27
C LEU A 136 18.62 -0.81 -27.64
N ASP A 137 17.39 -1.22 -27.98
CA ASP A 137 16.29 -0.29 -28.27
C ASP A 137 15.96 0.59 -27.06
N GLU A 138 15.95 0.01 -25.85
CA GLU A 138 15.72 0.77 -24.61
C GLU A 138 16.86 1.75 -24.31
N VAL A 139 18.13 1.37 -24.54
CA VAL A 139 19.28 2.27 -24.42
C VAL A 139 19.20 3.40 -25.44
N ASP A 140 18.85 3.12 -26.70
CA ASP A 140 18.68 4.13 -27.75
C ASP A 140 17.60 5.16 -27.37
N LEU A 141 16.45 4.70 -26.88
CA LEU A 141 15.40 5.58 -26.36
C LEU A 141 15.90 6.47 -25.21
N LEU A 142 16.65 5.89 -24.27
CA LEU A 142 17.23 6.65 -23.16
C LEU A 142 18.23 7.71 -23.65
N ILE A 143 19.10 7.36 -24.61
CA ILE A 143 20.07 8.30 -25.20
C ILE A 143 19.33 9.46 -25.88
N LYS A 144 18.32 9.17 -26.70
CA LYS A 144 17.49 10.19 -27.36
C LYS A 144 16.85 11.14 -26.36
N GLN A 145 16.29 10.61 -25.26
CA GLN A 145 15.74 11.44 -24.18
C GLN A 145 16.81 12.32 -23.53
N LYS A 146 18.00 11.78 -23.24
CA LYS A 146 19.10 12.54 -22.62
C LYS A 146 19.63 13.64 -23.54
N LEU A 147 19.74 13.39 -24.84
CA LEU A 147 20.11 14.40 -25.83
C LEU A 147 19.09 15.54 -25.88
N ALA A 148 17.80 15.21 -25.87
CA ALA A 148 16.73 16.21 -25.82
C ALA A 148 16.77 17.04 -24.52
N ASP A 149 17.00 16.41 -23.37
CA ASP A 149 17.17 17.09 -22.08
C ASP A 149 18.35 18.08 -22.12
N ILE A 150 19.49 17.65 -22.67
CA ILE A 150 20.69 18.48 -22.80
C ILE A 150 20.41 19.68 -23.71
N ASP A 151 19.82 19.45 -24.89
CA ASP A 151 19.53 20.50 -25.85
C ASP A 151 18.56 21.55 -25.28
N ASN A 152 17.50 21.11 -24.58
CA ASN A 152 16.59 22.02 -23.90
C ASN A 152 17.31 22.86 -22.82
N ARG A 153 18.21 22.23 -22.05
CA ARG A 153 18.97 22.90 -20.99
C ARG A 153 19.96 23.91 -21.56
N VAL A 154 20.62 23.59 -22.68
CA VAL A 154 21.46 24.54 -23.43
C VAL A 154 20.64 25.75 -23.89
N ARG A 155 19.43 25.53 -24.45
CA ARG A 155 18.52 26.61 -24.88
C ARG A 155 18.08 27.53 -23.74
N VAL A 156 17.76 26.97 -22.58
CA VAL A 156 17.38 27.76 -21.38
C VAL A 156 18.53 28.65 -20.92
N LEU A 157 19.75 28.08 -20.82
CA LEU A 157 20.93 28.81 -20.36
C LEU A 157 21.35 29.92 -21.34
N THR A 158 21.27 29.67 -22.65
CA THR A 158 21.58 30.70 -23.67
C THR A 158 20.56 31.82 -23.76
N LYS A 159 19.30 31.57 -23.40
CA LYS A 159 18.30 32.65 -23.28
C LYS A 159 18.55 33.52 -22.04
N ALA A 160 18.86 32.89 -20.90
CA ALA A 160 19.15 33.59 -19.66
C ALA A 160 20.43 34.44 -19.71
N SER A 161 21.41 34.06 -20.54
CA SER A 161 22.62 34.86 -20.74
C SER A 161 22.45 36.05 -21.70
N ARG A 162 21.30 36.14 -22.39
CA ARG A 162 20.98 37.21 -23.37
C ARG A 162 19.95 38.21 -22.82
N SER A 163 19.40 37.95 -21.63
CA SER A 163 18.53 38.84 -20.85
C SER A 163 19.33 39.51 -19.74
#